data_AF-A0A527ZU21-F1
#
_entry.id   AF-A0A527ZU21-F1
#
_cell.length_a   1.000
_cell.length_b   1.000
_cell.length_c   1.000
_cell.angle_alpha   90.00
_cell.angle_beta   90.00
_cell.angle_gamma   90.00
#
_symmetry.space_group_name_H-M   'P 1'
#
loop_
_entity.id
_entity.type
_entity.pdbx_description
1 polymer ?
#
loop_
_entity_poly.entity_id
_entity_poly.type
_entity_poly.pdbx_seq_one_letter_code
_entity_poly.pdbx_strand_id
1 'polypeptide(L)'
;MQAGNAHYRLDTDLPPTVPIFPLEGALLLPGGRMPLNIFEPRYLEMVDEAIAGSRLIGVIQPSLDGARRADGEPALCNVGCAGRIIALSESGDGRYLISLQGVCRFRIVQELAVKTPFRQCRFAPFLTDLDEDQAEAEIDRPALLKAFRAYLQANDLEADWESVSRAENAMLVNALSM
;
A
#
# COMPACT_ATOMS: atom_id res chain seq x y z
N MET A 1 -16.76 -9.74 16.47
CA MET A 1 -16.31 -8.59 15.65
C MET A 1 -15.74 -7.57 16.62
N GLN A 2 -14.44 -7.66 16.96
CA GLN A 2 -13.81 -6.63 17.78
C GLN A 2 -13.63 -5.41 16.87
N ALA A 3 -14.40 -4.34 17.15
CA ALA A 3 -14.08 -3.01 16.67
C ALA A 3 -12.80 -2.57 17.37
N GLY A 4 -11.66 -2.98 16.84
CA GLY A 4 -10.32 -2.63 17.31
C GLY A 4 -9.44 -2.35 16.11
N ASN A 5 -8.47 -1.46 16.30
CA ASN A 5 -7.41 -1.27 15.32
C ASN A 5 -6.70 -2.63 15.13
N ALA A 6 -6.57 -3.08 13.89
CA ALA A 6 -5.77 -4.26 13.60
C ALA A 6 -4.30 -3.91 13.86
N HIS A 7 -3.63 -4.71 14.68
CA HIS A 7 -2.20 -4.60 14.91
C HIS A 7 -1.53 -5.74 14.14
N TYR A 8 -0.58 -5.38 13.28
CA TYR A 8 0.22 -6.32 12.50
C TYR A 8 1.63 -6.29 13.06
N ARG A 9 2.02 -7.32 13.82
CA ARG A 9 3.35 -7.44 14.44
C ARG A 9 4.05 -8.73 14.07
N LEU A 10 3.29 -9.77 13.77
CA LEU A 10 3.77 -11.11 13.46
C LEU A 10 3.26 -11.54 12.08
N ASP A 11 3.97 -12.48 11.47
CA ASP A 11 3.54 -13.12 10.21
C ASP A 11 2.12 -13.70 10.32
N THR A 12 1.78 -14.26 11.49
CA THR A 12 0.46 -14.85 11.77
C THR A 12 -0.69 -13.83 11.81
N ASP A 13 -0.39 -12.53 11.89
CA ASP A 13 -1.41 -11.47 11.84
C ASP A 13 -1.85 -11.18 10.39
N LEU A 14 -1.11 -11.72 9.42
CA LEU A 14 -1.36 -11.55 8.00
C LEU A 14 -2.00 -12.83 7.41
N PRO A 15 -2.95 -12.70 6.48
CA PRO A 15 -3.51 -13.85 5.80
C PRO A 15 -2.45 -14.49 4.89
N PRO A 16 -2.54 -15.81 4.62
CA PRO A 16 -1.59 -16.50 3.76
C PRO A 16 -1.71 -16.09 2.28
N THR A 17 -2.82 -15.47 1.90
CA THR A 17 -3.14 -15.03 0.54
C THR A 17 -3.80 -13.66 0.58
N VAL A 18 -3.61 -12.88 -0.48
CA VAL A 18 -4.20 -11.55 -0.60
C VAL A 18 -4.72 -11.30 -2.02
N PRO A 19 -5.90 -10.66 -2.17
CA PRO A 19 -6.32 -10.12 -3.46
C PRO A 19 -5.32 -9.07 -3.95
N ILE A 20 -5.06 -9.04 -5.26
CA ILE A 20 -4.07 -8.15 -5.86
C ILE A 20 -4.76 -7.08 -6.69
N PHE A 21 -4.34 -5.84 -6.44
CA PHE A 21 -4.75 -4.65 -7.18
C PHE A 21 -3.54 -4.11 -7.96
N PRO A 22 -3.40 -4.47 -9.25
CA PRO A 22 -2.38 -3.91 -10.12
C PRO A 22 -2.68 -2.42 -10.36
N LEU A 23 -1.79 -1.55 -9.88
CA LEU A 23 -1.97 -0.10 -9.98
C LEU A 23 -0.71 0.53 -10.57
N GLU A 24 -0.82 1.00 -11.81
CA GLU A 24 0.28 1.68 -12.51
C GLU A 24 0.46 3.11 -11.97
N GLY A 25 1.71 3.55 -11.85
CA GLY A 25 2.03 4.94 -11.50
C GLY A 25 1.77 5.32 -10.04
N ALA A 26 1.28 4.41 -9.21
CA ALA A 26 1.12 4.65 -7.77
C ALA A 26 1.90 3.61 -6.95
N LEU A 27 2.41 4.05 -5.80
CA LEU A 27 3.19 3.22 -4.88
C LEU A 27 2.66 3.39 -3.47
N LEU A 28 2.10 2.32 -2.90
CA LEU A 28 1.74 2.29 -1.49
C LEU A 28 2.96 1.88 -0.68
N LEU A 29 3.25 2.63 0.39
CA LEU A 29 4.33 2.34 1.33
C LEU A 29 3.76 2.05 2.73
N PRO A 30 4.45 1.28 3.58
CA PRO A 30 4.06 1.07 4.98
C PRO A 30 3.80 2.40 5.70
N GLY A 31 2.69 2.48 6.44
CA GLY A 31 2.22 3.71 7.10
C GLY A 31 1.61 4.76 6.17
N GLY A 32 1.81 4.65 4.85
CA GLY A 32 1.25 5.55 3.85
C GLY A 32 -0.27 5.42 3.74
N ARG A 33 -0.94 6.48 3.25
CA ARG A 33 -2.37 6.48 2.99
C ARG A 33 -2.65 6.71 1.51
N MET A 34 -3.55 5.92 0.94
CA MET A 34 -3.91 6.01 -0.47
C MET A 34 -5.43 5.98 -0.64
N PRO A 35 -6.06 7.11 -1.03
CA PRO A 35 -7.44 7.10 -1.46
C PRO A 35 -7.55 6.50 -2.87
N LEU A 36 -8.55 5.65 -3.10
CA LEU A 36 -8.81 5.04 -4.40
C LEU A 36 -10.30 5.16 -4.75
N ASN A 37 -10.56 5.46 -6.03
CA ASN A 37 -11.89 5.40 -6.62
C ASN A 37 -11.99 4.13 -7.46
N ILE A 38 -12.76 3.17 -6.96
CA ILE A 38 -12.94 1.85 -7.57
C ILE A 38 -14.25 1.84 -8.35
N PHE A 39 -14.15 1.58 -9.64
CA PHE A 39 -15.29 1.56 -10.57
C PHE A 39 -15.31 0.35 -11.50
N GLU A 40 -14.19 -0.36 -11.68
CA GLU A 40 -14.18 -1.58 -12.49
C GLU A 40 -14.86 -2.73 -11.75
N PRO A 41 -15.80 -3.47 -12.38
CA PRO A 41 -16.56 -4.54 -11.72
C PRO A 41 -15.69 -5.57 -10.98
N ARG A 42 -14.60 -6.01 -11.60
CA ARG A 42 -13.66 -6.97 -10.98
C ARG A 42 -13.06 -6.46 -9.66
N TYR A 43 -12.84 -5.15 -9.54
CA TYR A 43 -12.25 -4.56 -8.35
C TYR A 43 -13.30 -4.16 -7.32
N LEU A 44 -14.55 -3.92 -7.73
CA LEU A 44 -15.67 -3.86 -6.78
C LEU A 44 -15.82 -5.20 -6.06
N GLU A 45 -15.85 -6.32 -6.80
CA GLU A 45 -15.89 -7.67 -6.20
C GLU A 45 -14.68 -7.97 -5.31
N MET A 46 -13.49 -7.48 -5.69
CA MET A 46 -12.27 -7.59 -4.88
C MET A 46 -12.41 -6.86 -3.54
N VAL A 47 -12.97 -5.65 -3.56
CA VAL A 47 -13.20 -4.84 -2.35
C VAL A 47 -14.22 -5.53 -1.45
N ASP A 48 -15.29 -6.08 -2.01
CA ASP A 48 -16.30 -6.84 -1.26
C ASP A 48 -15.69 -8.05 -0.56
N GLU A 49 -14.88 -8.86 -1.27
CA GLU A 49 -14.17 -10.00 -0.69
C GLU A 49 -13.22 -9.56 0.43
N ALA A 50 -12.44 -8.49 0.19
CA ALA A 50 -11.52 -7.98 1.19
C ALA A 50 -12.26 -7.50 2.44
N ILE A 51 -13.37 -6.76 2.30
CA ILE A 51 -14.16 -6.24 3.42
C ILE A 51 -14.81 -7.36 4.24
N ALA A 52 -15.27 -8.42 3.58
CA ALA A 52 -15.83 -9.61 4.24
C ALA A 52 -14.78 -10.43 5.01
N GLY A 53 -13.50 -10.34 4.59
CA GLY A 53 -12.38 -11.09 5.16
C GLY A 53 -11.40 -10.24 5.97
N SER A 54 -10.14 -10.21 5.54
CA SER A 54 -9.01 -9.61 6.25
C SER A 54 -8.95 -8.08 6.18
N ARG A 55 -9.72 -7.48 5.26
CA ARG A 55 -9.64 -6.08 4.82
C ARG A 55 -8.31 -5.70 4.20
N LEU A 56 -7.52 -6.67 3.78
CA LEU A 56 -6.23 -6.44 3.13
C LEU A 56 -6.34 -6.67 1.63
N ILE A 57 -5.72 -5.78 0.86
CA ILE A 57 -5.45 -5.96 -0.56
C ILE A 57 -3.96 -5.69 -0.81
N GLY A 58 -3.37 -6.37 -1.78
CA GLY A 58 -2.00 -6.14 -2.21
C GLY A 58 -1.97 -5.15 -3.37
N VAL A 59 -1.46 -3.94 -3.12
CA VAL A 59 -1.22 -2.94 -4.16
C VAL A 59 0.15 -3.20 -4.76
N ILE A 60 0.21 -3.34 -6.09
CA ILE A 60 1.45 -3.67 -6.78
C ILE A 60 1.48 -3.09 -8.19
N GLN A 61 2.66 -2.71 -8.67
CA GLN A 61 2.78 -2.20 -10.03
C GLN A 61 2.81 -3.34 -11.05
N PRO A 62 2.25 -3.11 -12.25
CA PRO A 62 2.61 -3.83 -13.45
C PRO A 62 4.14 -3.82 -13.68
N SER A 63 4.65 -4.83 -14.39
CA SER A 63 6.06 -4.92 -14.75
C SER A 63 6.49 -3.75 -15.62
N LEU A 64 7.60 -3.11 -15.25
CA LEU A 64 8.09 -1.89 -15.89
C LEU A 64 8.64 -2.13 -17.31
N ASP A 65 8.99 -3.36 -17.65
CA ASP A 65 9.46 -3.77 -18.97
C ASP A 65 8.32 -4.04 -19.96
N GLY A 66 7.06 -3.84 -19.54
CA GLY A 66 5.88 -4.11 -20.35
C GLY A 66 5.61 -5.60 -20.58
N ALA A 67 6.27 -6.49 -19.84
CA ALA A 67 6.04 -7.92 -19.93
C ALA A 67 4.56 -8.26 -19.66
N ARG A 68 4.04 -9.19 -20.44
CA ARG A 68 2.67 -9.69 -20.33
C ARG A 68 2.67 -11.19 -20.11
N ARG A 69 1.65 -11.65 -19.40
CA ARG A 69 1.34 -13.06 -19.24
C ARG A 69 0.71 -13.62 -20.51
N ALA A 70 0.59 -14.95 -20.58
CA ALA A 70 -0.02 -15.66 -21.70
C ALA A 70 -1.51 -15.31 -21.92
N ASP A 71 -2.20 -14.87 -20.87
CA ASP A 71 -3.59 -14.39 -20.90
C ASP A 71 -3.72 -12.90 -21.32
N GLY A 72 -2.59 -12.24 -21.62
CA GLY A 72 -2.56 -10.84 -22.06
C GLY A 72 -2.54 -9.81 -20.93
N GLU A 73 -2.75 -10.23 -19.67
CA GLU A 73 -2.64 -9.35 -18.50
C GLU A 73 -1.17 -8.94 -18.27
N PRO A 74 -0.93 -7.74 -17.71
CA PRO A 74 0.42 -7.34 -17.36
C PRO A 74 1.05 -8.29 -16.34
N ALA A 75 2.31 -8.65 -16.57
CA ALA A 75 3.14 -9.21 -15.51
C ALA A 75 3.22 -8.20 -14.36
N LEU A 76 3.50 -8.68 -13.14
CA LEU A 76 3.63 -7.81 -11.98
C LEU A 76 5.10 -7.64 -11.62
N CYS A 77 5.39 -6.52 -10.97
CA CYS A 77 6.60 -6.41 -10.18
C CYS A 77 6.62 -7.50 -9.09
N ASN A 78 7.82 -7.85 -8.62
CA ASN A 78 7.97 -8.91 -7.62
C ASN A 78 7.57 -8.46 -6.20
N VAL A 79 7.56 -7.15 -5.95
CA VAL A 79 7.32 -6.56 -4.64
C VAL A 79 6.19 -5.54 -4.73
N GLY A 80 5.25 -5.64 -3.81
CA GLY A 80 4.15 -4.69 -3.61
C GLY A 80 4.01 -4.33 -2.13
N CYS A 81 2.91 -3.67 -1.78
CA CYS A 81 2.57 -3.34 -0.40
C CYS A 81 1.15 -3.80 -0.06
N ALA A 82 1.01 -4.48 1.08
CA ALA A 82 -0.28 -4.84 1.62
C ALA A 82 -0.93 -3.58 2.21
N GLY A 83 -2.12 -3.24 1.73
CA GLY A 83 -2.91 -2.11 2.20
C GLY A 83 -4.17 -2.59 2.92
N ARG A 84 -4.41 -2.06 4.12
CA ARG A 84 -5.65 -2.27 4.85
C ARG A 84 -6.69 -1.24 4.44
N ILE A 85 -7.89 -1.68 4.11
CA ILE A 85 -9.04 -0.80 3.89
C ILE A 85 -9.49 -0.25 5.27
N ILE A 86 -9.22 1.03 5.49
CA ILE A 86 -9.54 1.75 6.73
C ILE A 86 -10.81 2.59 6.62
N ALA A 87 -11.23 2.95 5.41
CA ALA A 87 -12.51 3.61 5.14
C ALA A 87 -13.07 3.12 3.80
N LEU A 88 -14.41 3.07 3.73
CA LEU A 88 -15.15 2.77 2.52
C LEU A 88 -16.42 3.62 2.52
N SER A 89 -16.73 4.25 1.37
CA SER A 89 -17.99 4.92 1.11
C SER A 89 -18.48 4.61 -0.29
N GLU A 90 -19.78 4.38 -0.42
CA GLU A 90 -20.44 4.16 -1.70
C GLU A 90 -20.86 5.51 -2.29
N SER A 91 -20.46 5.79 -3.53
CA SER A 91 -20.75 7.07 -4.20
C SER A 91 -22.18 7.15 -4.77
N GLY A 92 -22.99 6.09 -4.62
CA GLY A 92 -24.37 6.02 -5.12
C GLY A 92 -24.51 5.82 -6.64
N ASP A 93 -23.40 5.92 -7.38
CA ASP A 93 -23.29 5.68 -8.83
C ASP A 93 -22.69 4.30 -9.18
N GLY A 94 -22.64 3.40 -8.19
CA GLY A 94 -22.04 2.06 -8.33
C GLY A 94 -20.53 2.03 -8.15
N ARG A 95 -19.93 3.07 -7.55
CA ARG A 95 -18.50 3.13 -7.25
C ARG A 95 -18.21 3.10 -5.75
N TYR A 96 -17.02 2.61 -5.41
CA TYR A 96 -16.47 2.71 -4.06
C TYR A 96 -15.35 3.74 -4.00
N LEU A 97 -15.44 4.62 -3.01
CA LEU A 97 -14.31 5.40 -2.53
C LEU A 97 -13.75 4.68 -1.31
N ILE A 98 -12.53 4.17 -1.42
CA ILE A 98 -11.83 3.51 -0.32
C ILE A 98 -10.59 4.30 0.09
N SER A 99 -10.22 4.19 1.36
CA SER A 99 -8.92 4.64 1.85
C SER A 99 -8.13 3.44 2.34
N LEU A 100 -6.93 3.27 1.79
CA LEU A 100 -5.96 2.28 2.23
C LEU A 100 -4.97 2.89 3.21
N GLN A 101 -4.55 2.10 4.19
CA GLN A 101 -3.34 2.33 4.97
C GLN A 101 -2.33 1.21 4.65
N GLY A 102 -1.12 1.57 4.24
CA GLY A 102 -0.05 0.61 3.99
C GLY A 102 0.37 -0.08 5.28
N VAL A 103 0.46 -1.41 5.24
CA VAL A 103 0.82 -2.25 6.38
C VAL A 103 2.29 -2.65 6.27
N CYS A 104 2.64 -3.41 5.24
CA CYS A 104 4.01 -3.87 5.02
C CYS A 104 4.25 -4.10 3.53
N ARG A 105 5.52 -4.09 3.11
CA ARG A 105 5.89 -4.63 1.80
C ARG A 105 5.72 -6.14 1.80
N PHE A 106 5.52 -6.71 0.63
CA PHE A 106 5.51 -8.15 0.42
C PHE A 106 6.17 -8.55 -0.89
N ARG A 107 6.67 -9.77 -0.96
CA ARG A 107 7.10 -10.42 -2.20
C ARG A 107 6.05 -11.42 -2.66
N ILE A 108 5.73 -11.43 -3.96
CA ILE A 108 4.91 -12.49 -4.54
C ILE A 108 5.68 -13.80 -4.45
N VAL A 109 5.07 -14.80 -3.79
CA VAL A 109 5.58 -16.18 -3.78
C VAL A 109 4.97 -16.95 -4.94
N GLN A 110 3.66 -16.79 -5.14
CA GLN A 110 2.93 -17.50 -6.18
C GLN A 110 1.61 -16.78 -6.49
N GLU A 111 1.35 -16.56 -7.77
CA GLU A 111 0.01 -16.20 -8.24
C GLU A 111 -0.89 -17.44 -8.27
N LEU A 112 -2.11 -17.30 -7.76
CA LEU A 112 -3.04 -18.42 -7.63
C LEU A 112 -3.95 -18.52 -8.86
N ALA A 113 -4.23 -19.76 -9.28
CA ALA A 113 -5.27 -20.04 -10.27
C ALA A 113 -6.64 -19.99 -9.57
N VAL A 114 -7.33 -18.86 -9.71
CA VAL A 114 -8.61 -18.57 -9.03
C VAL A 114 -9.73 -18.36 -10.05
N LYS A 115 -10.98 -18.49 -9.60
CA LYS A 115 -12.18 -18.20 -10.40
C LYS A 115 -12.68 -16.76 -10.23
N THR A 116 -12.15 -16.04 -9.26
CA THR A 116 -12.46 -14.62 -9.03
C THR A 116 -12.02 -13.79 -10.24
N PRO A 117 -12.70 -12.67 -10.53
CA PRO A 117 -12.33 -11.81 -11.67
C PRO A 117 -11.08 -10.95 -11.39
N PHE A 118 -10.57 -11.00 -10.17
CA PHE A 118 -9.33 -10.37 -9.72
C PHE A 118 -8.30 -11.42 -9.33
N ARG A 119 -7.03 -11.00 -9.36
CA ARG A 119 -5.87 -11.85 -9.07
C ARG A 119 -5.73 -12.06 -7.56
N GLN A 120 -5.20 -13.20 -7.17
CA GLN A 120 -4.82 -13.47 -5.78
C GLN A 120 -3.42 -14.07 -5.73
N CYS A 121 -2.65 -13.74 -4.70
CA CYS A 121 -1.31 -14.27 -4.51
C CYS A 121 -1.12 -14.83 -3.12
N ARG A 122 -0.32 -15.90 -3.03
CA ARG A 122 0.45 -16.17 -1.81
C ARG A 122 1.62 -15.19 -1.78
N PHE A 123 1.84 -14.57 -0.63
CA PHE A 123 2.88 -13.57 -0.45
C PHE A 123 3.74 -13.88 0.77
N ALA A 124 4.96 -13.34 0.75
CA ALA A 124 5.87 -13.34 1.89
C ALA A 124 6.03 -11.89 2.37
N PRO A 125 5.58 -11.55 3.59
CA PRO A 125 5.69 -10.19 4.11
C PRO A 125 7.14 -9.87 4.50
N PHE A 126 7.49 -8.59 4.38
CA PHE A 126 8.72 -8.05 4.95
C PHE A 126 8.47 -7.74 6.42
N LEU A 127 8.79 -8.69 7.31
CA LEU A 127 8.47 -8.58 8.74
C LEU A 127 9.12 -7.38 9.43
N THR A 128 10.24 -6.89 8.91
CA THR A 128 10.87 -5.64 9.38
C THR A 128 9.97 -4.42 9.26
N ASP A 129 9.02 -4.43 8.32
CA ASP A 129 8.09 -3.32 8.12
C ASP A 129 6.96 -3.32 9.17
N LEU A 130 6.81 -4.41 9.94
CA LEU A 130 5.85 -4.52 11.04
C LEU A 130 6.42 -4.01 12.37
N ASP A 131 7.71 -3.69 12.40
CA ASP A 131 8.42 -3.13 13.56
C ASP A 131 8.63 -1.62 13.36
N GLU A 132 7.60 -0.85 13.72
CA GLU A 132 7.60 0.60 13.58
C GLU A 132 8.67 1.27 14.47
N ASP A 133 8.91 0.72 15.67
CA ASP A 133 9.86 1.26 16.64
C ASP A 133 11.31 1.15 16.15
N GLN A 134 11.67 0.03 15.53
CA GLN A 134 13.00 -0.15 14.99
C GLN A 134 13.25 0.72 13.74
N ALA A 135 12.24 0.86 12.87
CA ALA A 135 12.36 1.67 11.66
C ALA A 135 12.62 3.16 11.99
N GLU A 136 12.01 3.69 13.05
CA GLU A 136 12.20 5.09 13.43
C GLU A 136 13.58 5.36 14.07
N ALA A 137 14.14 4.38 14.77
CA ALA A 137 15.43 4.50 15.45
C ALA A 137 16.64 4.58 14.48
N GLU A 138 16.52 4.03 13.27
CA GLU A 138 17.61 3.95 12.29
C GLU A 138 17.71 5.19 11.37
N ILE A 139 16.76 6.13 11.44
CA ILE A 139 16.68 7.27 10.51
C ILE A 139 17.54 8.46 10.98
N ASP A 140 18.50 8.86 10.15
CA ASP A 140 19.21 10.14 10.29
C ASP A 140 18.29 11.33 9.94
N ARG A 141 17.52 11.77 10.94
CA ARG A 141 16.57 12.88 10.80
C ARG A 141 17.22 14.18 10.33
N PRO A 142 18.39 14.62 10.83
CA PRO A 142 19.11 15.77 10.27
C PRO A 142 19.38 15.66 8.77
N ALA A 143 19.86 14.50 8.30
CA ALA A 143 20.11 14.27 6.88
C ALA A 143 18.81 14.29 6.07
N LEU A 144 17.73 13.67 6.57
CA LEU A 144 16.41 13.67 5.94
C LEU A 144 15.86 15.09 5.76
N LEU A 145 15.88 15.91 6.82
CA LEU A 145 15.40 17.29 6.76
C LEU A 145 16.25 18.16 5.83
N LYS A 146 17.55 17.90 5.74
CA LYS A 146 18.44 18.56 4.77
C LYS A 146 18.06 18.21 3.34
N ALA A 147 17.80 16.92 3.05
CA ALA A 147 17.34 16.48 1.74
C ALA A 147 15.97 17.08 1.40
N PHE A 148 15.04 17.13 2.37
CA PHE A 148 13.72 17.73 2.20
C PHE A 148 13.80 19.22 1.82
N ARG A 149 14.63 20.00 2.53
CA ARG A 149 14.90 21.42 2.19
C ARG A 149 15.41 21.57 0.76
N ALA A 150 16.39 20.75 0.37
CA ALA A 150 16.97 20.81 -0.97
C ALA A 150 15.94 20.49 -2.05
N TYR A 151 15.07 19.49 -1.82
CA TYR A 151 14.00 19.13 -2.74
C TYR A 151 12.97 20.26 -2.92
N LEU A 152 12.48 20.83 -1.81
CA LEU A 152 11.51 21.93 -1.86
C LEU A 152 12.09 23.14 -2.60
N GLN A 153 13.34 23.50 -2.32
CA GLN A 153 14.02 24.60 -3.00
C GLN A 153 14.20 24.33 -4.51
N ALA A 154 14.52 23.09 -4.90
CA ALA A 154 14.68 22.72 -6.30
C ALA A 154 13.37 22.74 -7.09
N ASN A 155 12.23 22.57 -6.41
CA ASN A 155 10.89 22.51 -7.03
C ASN A 155 10.04 23.76 -6.77
N ASP A 156 10.60 24.82 -6.17
CA ASP A 156 9.92 26.06 -5.81
C ASP A 156 8.67 25.84 -4.92
N LEU A 157 8.80 24.94 -3.93
CA LEU A 157 7.75 24.58 -3.00
C LEU A 157 7.99 25.19 -1.61
N GLU A 158 6.92 25.66 -0.98
CA GLU A 158 6.94 26.13 0.41
C GLU A 158 6.45 25.04 1.38
N ALA A 159 6.99 25.03 2.60
CA ALA A 159 6.56 24.13 3.66
C ALA A 159 6.48 24.85 5.01
N ASP A 160 5.50 24.45 5.81
CA ASP A 160 5.45 24.81 7.22
C ASP A 160 6.50 24.02 8.01
N TRP A 161 7.64 24.66 8.24
CA TRP A 161 8.77 24.06 8.95
C TRP A 161 8.47 23.71 10.40
N GLU A 162 7.49 24.36 11.04
CA GLU A 162 7.08 24.00 12.40
C GLU A 162 6.39 22.63 12.38
N SER A 163 5.43 22.45 11.48
CA SER A 163 4.74 21.17 11.29
C SER A 163 5.71 20.05 10.86
N VAL A 164 6.61 20.32 9.91
CA VAL A 164 7.62 19.36 9.44
C VAL A 164 8.55 18.93 10.57
N SER A 165 8.97 19.85 11.42
CA SER A 165 9.87 19.55 12.54
C SER A 165 9.23 18.67 13.62
N ARG A 166 7.89 18.67 13.72
CA ARG A 166 7.11 17.87 14.67
C ARG A 166 6.62 16.55 14.09
N ALA A 167 6.60 16.40 12.76
CA ALA A 167 6.17 15.18 12.11
C ALA A 167 7.12 14.00 12.35
N GLU A 168 6.57 12.80 12.50
CA GLU A 168 7.30 11.54 12.63
C GLU A 168 8.15 11.25 11.38
N ASN A 169 9.26 10.54 11.56
CA ASN A 169 10.19 10.26 10.46
C ASN A 169 9.51 9.49 9.32
N ALA A 170 8.69 8.49 9.65
CA ALA A 170 7.97 7.67 8.67
C ALA A 170 7.03 8.49 7.78
N MET A 171 6.33 9.48 8.35
CA MET A 171 5.47 10.39 7.60
C MET A 171 6.28 11.21 6.59
N LEU A 172 7.42 11.76 7.02
CA LEU A 172 8.29 12.57 6.15
C LEU A 172 8.89 11.74 5.00
N VAL A 173 9.33 10.51 5.29
CA VAL A 173 9.85 9.59 4.26
C VAL A 173 8.77 9.24 3.24
N ASN A 174 7.56 8.92 3.69
CA ASN A 174 6.45 8.61 2.80
C ASN A 174 6.04 9.80 1.93
N ALA A 175 5.99 11.02 2.50
CA ALA A 175 5.67 12.22 1.76
C ALA A 175 6.72 12.60 0.70
N LEU A 176 7.98 12.22 0.91
CA LEU A 176 9.08 12.45 -0.04
C LEU A 176 9.17 11.40 -1.15
N SER A 177 8.62 10.21 -0.91
CA SER A 177 8.77 9.05 -1.80
C SER A 177 7.62 8.90 -2.80
N MET A 178 6.54 9.67 -2.60
CA MET A 178 5.35 9.73 -3.46
C MET A 178 5.32 11.03 -4.25
#